data_AF-A0A383B2W7-F1
#
_entry.id   AF-A0A383B2W7-F1
#
_cell.length_a   1.000
_cell.length_b   1.000
_cell.length_c   1.000
_cell.angle_alpha   90.00
_cell.angle_beta   90.00
_cell.angle_gamma   90.00
#
_symmetry.space_group_name_H-M   'P 1'
#
loop_
_entity.id
_entity.type
_entity.pdbx_description
1 polymer ?
#
loop_
_entity_poly.entity_id
_entity_poly.type
_entity_poly.pdbx_seq_one_letter_code
_entity_poly.pdbx_strand_id
1 'polypeptide(L)'
;MIHIPILRWGEAYYSLKRSTLRDIRTGEPVAEMSLANGGLIGRDLGQVAECQRRLAAVGCEELVEICGRAAEVFVEGELPLGEGGQSPEEYIAQLSATTGMPQSLCRRNSEKIRLALSEMGD
;
A
#
# COMPACT_ATOMS: atom_id res chain seq x y z
N MET A 1 11.60 12.62 5.35
CA MET A 1 10.13 12.48 5.15
C MET A 1 9.95 11.50 4.01
N ILE A 2 9.19 10.43 4.23
CA ILE A 2 9.00 9.41 3.19
C ILE A 2 8.17 9.98 2.02
N HIS A 3 8.39 9.44 0.82
CA HIS A 3 7.58 9.75 -0.37
C HIS A 3 6.82 8.52 -0.80
N ILE A 4 5.49 8.58 -0.74
CA ILE A 4 4.60 7.50 -1.19
C ILE A 4 4.32 7.70 -2.69
N PRO A 5 4.91 6.89 -3.60
CA PRO A 5 4.62 6.99 -5.02
C PRO A 5 3.22 6.45 -5.33
N ILE A 6 2.70 6.73 -6.52
CA ILE A 6 1.64 5.88 -7.07
C ILE A 6 2.29 4.68 -7.75
N LEU A 7 1.65 3.51 -7.67
CA LEU A 7 2.08 2.33 -8.42
C LEU A 7 1.31 2.26 -9.73
N ARG A 8 2.03 2.22 -10.84
CA ARG A 8 1.46 2.06 -12.19
C ARG A 8 2.00 0.76 -12.75
N TRP A 9 1.15 -0.27 -12.77
CA TRP A 9 1.52 -1.63 -13.23
C TRP A 9 2.66 -2.28 -12.45
N GLY A 10 2.72 -2.01 -11.14
CA GLY A 10 3.79 -2.50 -10.27
C GLY A 10 5.00 -1.58 -10.17
N GLU A 11 5.10 -0.55 -11.04
CA GLU A 11 6.23 0.37 -11.05
C GLU A 11 5.93 1.67 -10.31
N ALA A 12 6.89 2.14 -9.52
CA ALA A 12 6.78 3.41 -8.82
C ALA A 12 6.76 4.59 -9.81
N TYR A 13 5.80 5.50 -9.64
CA TYR A 13 5.69 6.72 -10.43
C TYR A 13 5.53 7.96 -9.54
N TYR A 14 6.39 8.95 -9.80
CA TYR A 14 6.45 10.20 -9.07
C TYR A 14 5.75 11.31 -9.85
N SER A 15 4.54 11.64 -9.44
CA SER A 15 3.74 12.70 -10.07
C SER A 15 4.24 14.11 -9.70
N LEU A 16 3.97 15.06 -10.60
CA LEU A 16 4.12 16.50 -10.32
C LEU A 16 3.12 16.98 -9.26
N LYS A 17 1.89 16.44 -9.29
CA LYS A 17 0.88 16.74 -8.28
C LYS A 17 1.12 15.87 -7.04
N ARG A 18 1.35 16.51 -5.90
CA ARG A 18 1.67 15.84 -4.63
C ARG A 18 0.80 16.37 -3.51
N SER A 19 0.67 15.59 -2.45
CA SER A 19 -0.02 15.97 -1.22
C SER A 19 0.87 15.72 -0.02
N THR A 20 0.99 16.70 0.87
CA THR A 20 1.69 16.53 2.15
C THR A 20 0.72 15.95 3.18
N LEU A 21 1.05 14.77 3.71
CA LEU A 21 0.36 14.18 4.84
C LEU A 21 0.93 14.78 6.14
N ARG A 22 0.05 15.13 7.07
CA ARG A 22 0.40 15.79 8.33
C ARG A 22 -0.06 14.97 9.52
N ASP A 23 0.68 15.01 10.61
CA ASP A 23 0.21 14.47 11.89
C ASP A 23 -1.01 15.29 12.33
N ILE A 24 -2.14 14.63 12.57
CA ILE A 24 -3.40 15.29 12.92
C ILE A 24 -3.34 16.03 14.26
N ARG A 25 -2.40 15.67 15.14
CA ARG A 25 -2.24 16.24 16.48
C ARG A 25 -1.32 17.45 16.48
N THR A 26 -0.24 17.41 15.70
CA THR A 26 0.79 18.47 15.72
C THR A 26 0.76 19.37 14.49
N GLY A 27 0.20 18.91 13.36
CA GLY A 27 0.23 19.61 12.07
C GLY A 27 1.56 19.46 11.32
N GLU A 28 2.57 18.83 11.94
CA GLU A 28 3.87 18.61 11.33
C GLU A 28 3.77 17.64 10.14
N PRO A 29 4.52 17.87 9.05
CA PRO A 29 4.47 17.00 7.89
C PRO A 29 5.19 15.67 8.16
N VAL A 30 4.52 14.56 7.85
CA VAL A 30 5.01 13.19 8.12
C VAL A 30 5.35 12.40 6.86
N ALA A 31 4.69 12.70 5.74
CA ALA A 31 4.94 12.07 4.45
C ALA A 31 4.53 13.01 3.29
N GLU A 32 5.09 12.77 2.11
CA GLU A 32 4.58 13.33 0.85
C GLU A 32 4.04 12.19 -0.01
N MET A 33 2.92 12.40 -0.70
CA MET A 33 2.28 11.39 -1.53
C MET A 33 2.06 11.90 -2.95
N SER A 34 2.45 11.11 -3.94
CA SER A 34 2.11 11.35 -5.34
C SER A 34 0.62 11.10 -5.60
N LEU A 35 0.00 11.96 -6.40
CA LEU A 35 -1.40 11.86 -6.79
C LEU A 35 -1.56 11.57 -8.28
N ALA A 36 -2.36 10.56 -8.60
CA ALA A 36 -2.80 10.32 -9.96
C ALA A 36 -3.79 11.41 -10.42
N ASN A 37 -3.66 11.84 -11.66
CA ASN A 37 -4.64 12.72 -12.32
C ASN A 37 -5.47 11.92 -13.34
N GLY A 38 -6.56 12.50 -13.83
CA GLY A 38 -7.47 11.83 -14.76
C GLY A 38 -6.78 11.32 -16.05
N GLY A 39 -5.75 12.00 -16.53
CA GLY A 39 -4.98 11.56 -17.71
C GLY A 39 -4.10 10.34 -17.44
N LEU A 40 -3.50 10.25 -16.25
CA LEU A 40 -2.75 9.06 -15.82
C LEU A 40 -3.69 7.87 -15.67
N ILE A 41 -4.81 8.06 -14.96
CA ILE A 41 -5.83 7.02 -14.77
C ILE A 41 -6.36 6.54 -16.12
N GLY A 42 -6.73 7.46 -17.03
CA GLY A 42 -7.22 7.10 -18.36
C GLY A 42 -6.21 6.31 -19.19
N ARG A 43 -4.91 6.64 -19.10
CA ARG A 43 -3.85 5.88 -19.77
C ARG A 43 -3.72 4.47 -19.23
N ASP A 44 -3.82 4.31 -17.91
CA ASP A 44 -3.73 2.99 -17.27
C ASP A 44 -5.00 2.16 -17.55
N LEU A 45 -6.19 2.76 -17.55
CA LEU A 45 -7.40 2.05 -17.96
C LEU A 45 -7.34 1.53 -19.41
N GLY A 46 -6.53 2.16 -20.28
CA GLY A 46 -6.28 1.68 -21.64
C GLY A 46 -5.67 0.27 -21.73
N GLN A 47 -4.99 -0.23 -20.69
CA GLN A 47 -4.42 -1.58 -20.66
C GLN A 47 -5.23 -2.57 -19.79
N VAL A 48 -6.38 -2.15 -19.24
CA VAL A 48 -7.14 -2.96 -18.27
C VAL A 48 -7.52 -4.34 -18.82
N ALA A 49 -7.89 -4.43 -20.09
CA ALA A 49 -8.28 -5.69 -20.72
C ALA A 49 -7.12 -6.70 -20.80
N GLU A 50 -5.91 -6.23 -21.06
CA GLU A 50 -4.72 -7.09 -21.06
C GLU A 50 -4.38 -7.53 -19.65
N CYS A 51 -4.43 -6.64 -18.68
CA CYS A 51 -4.13 -6.96 -17.29
C CYS A 51 -5.15 -7.94 -16.69
N GLN A 52 -6.43 -7.80 -17.05
CA GLN A 52 -7.47 -8.77 -16.70
C GLN A 52 -7.19 -10.16 -17.31
N ARG A 53 -6.81 -10.22 -18.59
CA ARG A 53 -6.44 -11.50 -19.22
C ARG A 53 -5.25 -12.17 -18.52
N ARG A 54 -4.22 -11.39 -18.20
CA ARG A 54 -3.02 -11.88 -17.51
C ARG A 54 -3.35 -12.38 -16.09
N LEU A 55 -4.15 -11.62 -15.34
CA LEU A 55 -4.58 -12.01 -14.01
C LEU A 55 -5.46 -13.27 -14.05
N ALA A 56 -6.38 -13.38 -15.01
CA ALA A 56 -7.25 -14.54 -15.17
C ALA A 56 -6.51 -15.82 -15.59
N ALA A 57 -5.27 -15.69 -16.11
CA ALA A 57 -4.40 -16.82 -16.39
C ALA A 57 -3.70 -17.38 -15.13
N VAL A 58 -3.72 -16.64 -14.02
CA VAL A 58 -3.20 -17.09 -12.72
C VAL A 58 -4.28 -17.92 -12.02
N GLY A 59 -3.92 -19.09 -11.52
CA GLY A 59 -4.86 -19.97 -10.82
C GLY A 59 -5.34 -19.36 -9.50
N CYS A 60 -6.58 -19.65 -9.10
CA CYS A 60 -7.13 -19.16 -7.83
C CYS A 60 -6.29 -19.60 -6.62
N GLU A 61 -5.79 -20.82 -6.63
CA GLU A 61 -4.92 -21.36 -5.57
C GLU A 61 -3.63 -20.54 -5.46
N GLU A 62 -2.96 -20.26 -6.59
CA GLU A 62 -1.77 -19.41 -6.63
C GLU A 62 -2.06 -17.97 -6.15
N LEU A 63 -3.21 -17.41 -6.50
CA LEU A 63 -3.63 -16.09 -6.02
C LEU A 63 -3.83 -16.08 -4.49
N VAL A 64 -4.42 -17.13 -3.93
CA VAL A 64 -4.56 -17.29 -2.47
C VAL A 64 -3.20 -17.41 -1.80
N GLU A 65 -2.27 -18.19 -2.35
CA GLU A 65 -0.91 -18.28 -1.84
C GLU A 65 -0.17 -16.93 -1.89
N ILE A 66 -0.34 -16.16 -2.97
CA ILE A 66 0.22 -14.80 -3.09
C ILE A 66 -0.33 -13.92 -1.95
N CYS A 67 -1.64 -13.99 -1.67
CA CYS A 67 -2.26 -13.26 -0.58
C CYS A 67 -1.70 -13.67 0.80
N GLY A 68 -1.53 -14.97 1.05
CA GLY A 68 -0.93 -15.48 2.29
C GLY A 68 0.49 -14.96 2.50
N ARG A 69 1.35 -15.04 1.48
CA ARG A 69 2.71 -14.48 1.54
C ARG A 69 2.70 -12.96 1.75
N ALA A 70 1.79 -12.25 1.07
CA ALA A 70 1.64 -10.80 1.24
C ALA A 70 1.20 -10.42 2.66
N ALA A 71 0.39 -11.25 3.30
CA ALA A 71 -0.08 -11.06 4.68
C ALA A 71 1.08 -11.07 5.67
N GLU A 72 1.97 -12.06 5.57
CA GLU A 72 3.15 -12.20 6.43
C GLU A 72 4.10 -11.02 6.26
N VAL A 73 4.48 -10.70 5.03
CA VAL A 73 5.41 -9.57 4.79
C VAL A 73 4.81 -8.22 5.16
N PHE A 74 3.48 -8.06 5.18
CA PHE A 74 2.84 -6.81 5.59
C PHE A 74 3.01 -6.50 7.07
N VAL A 75 3.06 -7.52 7.94
CA VAL A 75 3.20 -7.31 9.39
C VAL A 75 4.64 -7.44 9.88
N GLU A 76 5.49 -8.17 9.16
CA GLU A 76 6.85 -8.49 9.60
C GLU A 76 7.95 -7.87 8.73
N GLY A 77 7.65 -7.59 7.45
CA GLY A 77 8.65 -7.22 6.46
C GLY A 77 8.93 -5.72 6.39
N GLU A 78 10.19 -5.38 6.13
CA GLU A 78 10.54 -4.07 5.58
C GLU A 78 10.19 -4.06 4.08
N LEU A 79 9.22 -3.23 3.70
CA LEU A 79 8.66 -3.23 2.34
C LEU A 79 9.20 -2.07 1.51
N PRO A 80 9.41 -2.28 0.19
CA PRO A 80 9.82 -1.21 -0.71
C PRO A 80 8.74 -0.13 -0.81
N LEU A 81 9.18 1.13 -0.74
CA LEU A 81 8.34 2.32 -0.87
C LEU A 81 9.02 3.32 -1.81
N GLY A 82 8.94 3.02 -3.12
CA GLY A 82 9.63 3.79 -4.15
C GLY A 82 11.15 3.60 -4.07
N GLU A 83 11.89 4.69 -3.93
CA GLU A 83 13.35 4.71 -3.78
C GLU A 83 13.84 4.26 -2.38
N GLY A 84 12.93 4.05 -1.42
CA GLY A 84 13.26 3.66 -0.05
C GLY A 84 12.52 2.41 0.43
N GLY A 85 12.61 2.17 1.74
CA GLY A 85 11.86 1.12 2.44
C GLY A 85 10.96 1.71 3.52
N GLN A 86 10.07 0.88 4.03
CA GLN A 86 9.25 1.16 5.20
C GLN A 86 9.12 -0.09 6.05
N SER A 87 9.55 0.00 7.31
CA SER A 87 9.32 -1.03 8.31
C SER A 87 7.86 -1.04 8.81
N PRO A 88 7.40 -2.15 9.41
CA PRO A 88 6.07 -2.22 10.02
C PRO A 88 5.87 -1.16 11.13
N GLU A 89 6.89 -0.90 11.95
CA GLU A 89 6.86 0.11 13.00
C GLU A 89 6.64 1.52 12.43
N GLU A 90 7.34 1.85 11.35
CA GLU A 90 7.20 3.14 10.66
C GLU A 90 5.82 3.29 10.01
N TYR A 91 5.31 2.21 9.40
CA TYR A 91 3.95 2.18 8.88
C TYR A 91 2.92 2.47 9.98
N ILE A 92 3.03 1.80 11.14
CA ILE A 92 2.13 2.01 12.28
C ILE A 92 2.23 3.43 12.82
N ALA A 93 3.43 3.98 12.93
CA ALA A 93 3.64 5.35 13.40
C ALA A 93 2.98 6.37 12.46
N GLN A 94 3.14 6.21 11.15
CA GLN A 94 2.57 7.11 10.14
C GLN A 94 1.04 6.97 10.03
N LEU A 95 0.53 5.74 10.07
CA LEU A 95 -0.92 5.49 10.08
C LEU A 95 -1.55 6.14 11.31
N SER A 96 -0.94 5.99 12.48
CA SER A 96 -1.39 6.64 13.72
C SER A 96 -1.36 8.17 13.61
N ALA A 97 -0.27 8.74 13.10
CA ALA A 97 -0.12 10.19 12.92
C ALA A 97 -1.18 10.78 11.99
N THR A 98 -1.45 10.13 10.86
CA THR A 98 -2.34 10.65 9.81
C THR A 98 -3.83 10.40 10.08
N THR A 99 -4.17 9.38 10.87
CA THR A 99 -5.57 9.04 11.19
C THR A 99 -6.01 9.48 12.59
N GLY A 100 -5.05 9.73 13.49
CA GLY A 100 -5.31 9.99 14.91
C GLY A 100 -5.62 8.74 15.72
N MET A 101 -5.61 7.55 15.12
CA MET A 101 -5.82 6.30 15.86
C MET A 101 -4.60 5.99 16.75
N PRO A 102 -4.80 5.47 17.98
CA PRO A 102 -3.72 4.92 18.78
C PRO A 102 -2.95 3.82 18.04
N GLN A 103 -1.62 3.80 18.15
CA GLN A 103 -0.78 2.79 17.50
C GLN A 103 -1.18 1.35 17.84
N SER A 104 -1.71 1.10 19.05
CA SER A 104 -2.21 -0.22 19.44
C SER A 104 -3.45 -0.66 18.67
N LEU A 105 -4.26 0.27 18.17
CA LEU A 105 -5.38 0.00 17.26
C LEU A 105 -4.91 -0.16 15.82
N CYS A 106 -3.95 0.65 15.37
CA CYS A 106 -3.29 0.45 14.07
C CYS A 106 -2.67 -0.95 13.97
N ARG A 107 -1.94 -1.40 15.00
CA ARG A 107 -1.28 -2.70 15.03
C ARG A 107 -2.30 -3.85 15.04
N ARG A 108 -3.38 -3.71 15.82
CA ARG A 108 -4.51 -4.65 15.79
C ARG A 108 -5.20 -4.69 14.42
N ASN A 109 -5.28 -3.57 13.71
CA ASN A 109 -5.83 -3.54 12.35
C ASN A 109 -4.93 -4.30 11.36
N SER A 110 -3.61 -4.10 11.44
CA SER A 110 -2.67 -4.85 10.60
C SER A 110 -2.76 -6.36 10.83
N GLU A 111 -2.86 -6.81 12.08
CA GLU A 111 -3.07 -8.23 12.40
C GLU A 111 -4.39 -8.78 11.87
N LYS A 112 -5.47 -7.98 11.89
CA LYS A 112 -6.76 -8.39 11.29
C LYS A 112 -6.65 -8.58 9.78
N ILE A 113 -5.94 -7.68 9.09
CA ILE A 113 -5.68 -7.81 7.65
C ILE A 113 -4.85 -9.06 7.38
N ARG A 114 -3.79 -9.27 8.18
CA ARG A 114 -2.95 -10.47 8.08
C ARG A 114 -3.79 -11.75 8.17
N LEU A 115 -4.59 -11.87 9.23
CA LEU A 115 -5.45 -13.04 9.45
C LEU A 115 -6.46 -13.22 8.30
N ALA A 116 -7.11 -12.15 7.85
CA ALA A 116 -8.07 -12.24 6.75
C ALA A 116 -7.43 -12.72 5.43
N LEU A 117 -6.15 -12.41 5.21
CA LEU A 117 -5.42 -12.81 4.02
C LEU A 117 -4.74 -14.19 4.16
N SER A 118 -4.29 -14.57 5.36
CA SER A 118 -3.63 -15.86 5.60
C SER A 118 -4.60 -17.04 5.63
N GLU A 119 -5.81 -16.85 6.14
CA GLU A 119 -6.82 -17.92 6.29
C GLU A 119 -7.76 -18.04 5.07
N MET A 120 -7.44 -17.41 3.94
CA MET A 120 -8.36 -17.32 2.80
C MET A 120 -8.56 -18.66 2.07
N GLY A 121 -7.64 -19.61 2.27
CA GLY A 121 -7.64 -20.94 1.66
C GLY A 121 -8.12 -22.07 2.58
N ASP A 122 -8.42 -21.77 3.85
CA ASP A 122 -8.93 -22.73 4.84
C ASP A 122 -10.47 -22.86 4.77
#